data_AF-A0A967E140-F1
#
_entry.id   AF-A0A967E140-F1
#
_cell.length_a   1.000
_cell.length_b   1.000
_cell.length_c   1.000
_cell.angle_alpha   90.00
_cell.angle_beta   90.00
_cell.angle_gamma   90.00
#
_symmetry.space_group_name_H-M   'P 1'
#
loop_
_entity.id
_entity.type
_entity.pdbx_description
1 polymer ?
#
loop_
_entity_poly.entity_id
_entity_poly.type
_entity_poly.pdbx_seq_one_letter_code
_entity_poly.pdbx_strand_id
1 'polypeptide(L)'
;MKHRDSKYARELHIHRLKRYALSPDDYAALVAYQGGKCAICGHTATVIDHSHGFGKAVRGLLCLRCNVCLGQIERDHEWGIKALTYLQNPPFKMVKRHAKE
;
A
#
# COMPACT_ATOMS: atom_id res chain seq x y z
N MET A 1 23.09 6.95 17.52
CA MET A 1 21.73 7.48 17.24
C MET A 1 21.91 8.84 16.58
N LYS A 2 21.88 8.93 15.24
CA LYS A 2 22.08 10.22 14.55
C LYS A 2 20.77 11.01 14.67
N HIS A 3 20.77 12.08 15.46
CA HIS A 3 19.68 13.06 15.50
C HIS A 3 19.44 13.53 14.07
N ARG A 4 18.28 13.16 13.53
CA ARG A 4 17.87 13.51 12.17
C ARG A 4 17.46 14.97 12.21
N ASP A 5 18.37 15.87 11.88
CA ASP A 5 18.14 17.32 11.85
C ASP A 5 16.79 17.63 11.18
N SER A 6 15.92 18.36 11.89
CA SER A 6 14.52 18.56 11.50
C SER A 6 14.39 19.27 10.13
N LYS A 7 15.35 20.13 9.81
CA LYS A 7 15.45 20.82 8.51
C LYS A 7 15.68 19.85 7.36
N TYR A 8 16.64 18.94 7.50
CA TYR A 8 16.96 17.92 6.49
C TYR A 8 15.80 16.94 6.28
N ALA A 9 15.12 16.55 7.37
CA ALA A 9 13.93 15.70 7.30
C ALA A 9 12.78 16.39 6.52
N ARG A 10 12.59 17.69 6.72
CA ARG A 10 11.57 18.50 6.02
C ARG A 10 11.90 18.68 4.54
N GLU A 11 13.15 18.93 4.17
CA GLU A 11 13.59 19.03 2.77
C GLU A 11 13.41 17.70 2.03
N LEU A 12 13.81 16.58 2.65
CA LEU A 12 13.59 15.23 2.10
C LEU A 12 12.10 14.90 1.96
N HIS A 13 11.25 15.38 2.87
CA HIS A 13 9.81 15.19 2.79
C HIS A 13 9.22 15.94 1.60
N ILE A 14 9.54 17.24 1.45
CA ILE A 14 9.10 18.07 0.32
C ILE A 14 9.56 17.48 -1.02
N HIS A 15 10.81 17.01 -1.12
CA HIS A 15 11.32 16.39 -2.34
C HIS A 15 10.54 15.11 -2.73
N ARG A 16 10.10 14.31 -1.75
CA ARG A 16 9.25 13.13 -2.02
C ARG A 16 7.88 13.54 -2.53
N LEU A 17 7.26 14.58 -1.96
CA LEU A 17 5.96 15.06 -2.40
C LEU A 17 6.00 15.56 -3.85
N LYS A 18 7.07 16.28 -4.24
CA LYS A 18 7.28 16.73 -5.63
C LYS A 18 7.31 15.58 -6.63
N ARG A 19 7.88 14.42 -6.27
CA ARG A 19 7.90 13.23 -7.13
C ARG A 19 6.49 12.72 -7.46
N TYR A 20 5.54 12.96 -6.57
CA TYR A 20 4.15 12.52 -6.70
C TYR A 20 3.20 13.66 -7.08
N ALA A 21 3.74 14.80 -7.51
CA ALA A 21 2.98 16.01 -7.82
C ALA A 21 2.00 16.43 -6.70
N LEU A 22 2.34 16.13 -5.44
CA LEU A 22 1.51 16.43 -4.28
C LEU A 22 2.00 17.72 -3.63
N SER A 23 1.12 18.68 -3.37
CA SER A 23 1.47 19.84 -2.55
C SER A 23 1.56 19.43 -1.07
N PRO A 24 2.28 20.18 -0.22
CA PRO A 24 2.25 19.95 1.23
C PRO A 24 0.84 20.03 1.82
N ASP A 25 -0.03 20.89 1.28
CA ASP A 25 -1.40 21.06 1.75
C ASP A 25 -2.29 19.88 1.35
N ASP A 26 -2.13 19.35 0.13
CA ASP A 26 -2.80 18.11 -0.29
C ASP A 26 -2.37 16.92 0.57
N TYR A 27 -1.07 16.82 0.89
CA TYR A 27 -0.57 15.79 1.78
C TYR A 27 -1.16 15.92 3.19
N ALA A 28 -1.19 17.14 3.74
CA ALA A 28 -1.77 17.39 5.05
C ALA A 28 -3.27 17.07 5.09
N ALA A 29 -4.02 17.44 4.04
CA ALA A 29 -5.42 17.10 3.88
C ALA A 29 -5.64 15.58 3.81
N LEU A 30 -4.79 14.86 3.06
CA LEU A 30 -4.84 13.40 2.98
C LEU A 30 -4.52 12.72 4.32
N VAL A 31 -3.52 13.23 5.05
CA VAL A 31 -3.18 12.75 6.41
C VAL A 31 -4.37 12.97 7.35
N ALA A 32 -4.99 14.15 7.33
CA ALA A 32 -6.14 14.48 8.16
C ALA A 32 -7.34 13.58 7.82
N TYR A 33 -7.64 13.43 6.53
CA TYR A 33 -8.73 12.58 6.04
C TYR A 33 -8.56 11.11 6.46
N GLN A 34 -7.34 10.56 6.34
CA GLN A 34 -7.04 9.19 6.74
C GLN A 34 -6.69 9.02 8.22
N GLY A 35 -6.65 10.11 9.01
CA GLY A 35 -6.21 10.10 10.40
C GLY A 35 -4.79 9.55 10.60
N GLY A 36 -3.90 9.72 9.62
CA GLY A 36 -2.54 9.16 9.62
C GLY A 36 -2.48 7.63 9.53
N LYS A 37 -3.58 6.96 9.16
CA LYS A 37 -3.69 5.51 9.09
C LYS A 37 -3.71 4.99 7.66
N CYS A 38 -3.28 3.74 7.52
CA CYS A 38 -3.28 2.97 6.29
C CYS A 38 -4.72 2.77 5.81
N ALA A 39 -5.01 3.18 4.58
CA ALA A 39 -6.34 3.04 3.99
C ALA A 39 -6.82 1.58 3.87
N ILE A 40 -5.90 0.61 3.84
CA ILE A 40 -6.25 -0.82 3.70
C ILE A 40 -6.45 -1.51 5.05
N CYS A 41 -5.55 -1.32 6.02
CA CYS A 41 -5.55 -2.11 7.26
C CYS A 41 -5.66 -1.30 8.55
N GLY A 42 -5.74 0.03 8.47
CA GLY A 42 -5.93 0.90 9.64
C GLY A 42 -4.71 1.10 10.55
N HIS A 43 -3.59 0.40 10.34
CA HIS A 43 -2.34 0.66 11.04
C HIS A 43 -1.70 2.00 10.63
N THR A 44 -0.69 2.49 11.35
CA THR A 44 0.02 3.72 11.00
C THR A 44 0.52 3.70 9.54
N ALA A 45 0.17 4.74 8.78
CA ALA A 45 0.68 4.89 7.43
C ALA A 45 2.10 5.44 7.43
N THR A 46 2.94 4.91 6.54
CA THR A 46 4.36 5.28 6.44
C THR A 46 4.79 5.58 5.01
N VAL A 47 3.93 5.32 4.02
CA VAL A 47 4.22 5.50 2.60
C VAL A 47 3.03 6.14 1.87
N ILE A 48 3.35 6.93 0.85
CA ILE A 48 2.37 7.47 -0.10
C ILE A 48 2.26 6.45 -1.24
N ASP A 49 1.07 5.86 -1.38
CA ASP A 49 0.74 4.94 -2.46
C ASP A 49 0.31 5.72 -3.70
N HIS A 50 0.76 5.27 -4.86
CA HIS A 50 0.52 5.90 -6.15
C HIS A 50 0.42 4.84 -7.24
N SER A 51 -0.31 5.15 -8.31
CA SER A 51 -0.40 4.26 -9.46
C SER A 51 0.90 4.23 -10.26
N HIS A 52 1.26 3.06 -10.78
CA HIS A 52 2.45 2.90 -11.64
C HIS A 52 2.15 3.10 -13.14
N GLY A 53 0.89 3.42 -13.49
CA GLY A 53 0.44 3.69 -14.86
C GLY A 53 0.61 5.16 -15.29
N PHE A 54 0.00 5.52 -16.42
CA PHE A 54 0.04 6.89 -16.94
C PHE A 54 -0.58 7.87 -15.94
N GLY A 55 0.18 8.91 -15.57
CA GLY A 55 -0.26 9.98 -14.67
C GLY A 55 0.22 9.88 -13.22
N LYS A 56 0.80 8.74 -12.77
CA LYS A 56 1.34 8.53 -11.41
C LYS A 56 0.48 9.14 -10.29
N ALA A 57 -0.82 8.89 -10.34
CA ALA A 57 -1.78 9.50 -9.43
C ALA A 57 -1.60 8.94 -8.02
N VAL A 58 -1.56 9.83 -7.01
CA VAL A 58 -1.60 9.43 -5.60
C VAL A 58 -2.95 8.76 -5.32
N ARG A 59 -2.91 7.56 -4.70
CA ARG A 59 -4.10 6.80 -4.30
C ARG A 59 -4.44 7.00 -2.82
N GLY A 60 -3.43 7.13 -1.97
CA GLY A 60 -3.63 7.30 -0.52
C GLY A 60 -2.37 7.05 0.30
N LEU A 61 -2.52 6.98 1.61
CA LEU A 61 -1.46 6.59 2.55
C LEU A 61 -1.63 5.14 2.96
N LEU A 62 -0.55 4.36 2.89
CA LEU A 62 -0.52 2.95 3.29
C LEU A 62 0.59 2.69 4.31
N CYS A 63 0.49 1.57 5.01
CA CYS A 63 1.63 0.98 5.70
C CYS A 63 2.50 0.22 4.68
N LEU A 64 3.79 0.07 4.99
CA LEU A 64 4.76 -0.58 4.08
C LEU A 64 4.29 -1.97 3.61
N ARG A 65 3.77 -2.79 4.52
CA ARG A 65 3.29 -4.14 4.21
C ARG A 65 2.17 -4.11 3.16
N CYS A 66 1.14 -3.30 3.39
CA CYS A 66 0.01 -3.20 2.46
C CYS A 66 0.45 -2.66 1.09
N ASN A 67 1.34 -1.67 1.06
CA ASN A 67 1.87 -1.11 -0.18
C ASN A 67 2.62 -2.16 -1.03
N VAL A 68 3.48 -2.97 -0.40
CA VAL A 68 4.21 -4.04 -1.10
C VAL A 68 3.26 -5.12 -1.64
N CYS A 69 2.30 -5.58 -0.83
CA CYS A 69 1.32 -6.56 -1.28
C CYS A 69 0.46 -6.03 -2.43
N LEU A 70 0.04 -4.76 -2.37
CA LEU A 70 -0.75 -4.13 -3.43
C LEU A 70 0.03 -4.06 -4.74
N GLY A 71 1.33 -3.76 -4.70
CA GLY A 71 2.18 -3.74 -5.89
C GLY A 71 2.35 -5.08 -6.59
N GLN A 72 2.10 -6.22 -5.92
CA GLN A 72 2.03 -7.52 -6.58
C GLN A 72 0.74 -7.66 -7.39
N ILE A 73 -0.39 -7.26 -6.79
CA ILE A 73 -1.71 -7.32 -7.42
C ILE A 73 -1.80 -6.32 -8.59
N GLU A 74 -1.25 -5.12 -8.43
CA GLU A 74 -1.25 -4.10 -9.49
C GLU A 74 -0.47 -4.55 -10.73
N ARG A 75 0.61 -5.32 -10.55
CA ARG A 75 1.41 -5.88 -11.66
C ARG A 75 0.70 -7.03 -12.36
N ASP A 76 -0.06 -7.83 -11.62
CA ASP A 76 -0.77 -8.99 -12.14
C ASP A 76 -2.11 -9.15 -11.40
N HIS A 77 -3.15 -8.54 -11.97
CA HIS A 77 -4.49 -8.55 -11.40
C HIS A 77 -5.07 -9.97 -11.40
N GLU A 78 -4.78 -10.75 -12.44
CA GLU A 78 -5.19 -12.15 -12.56
C GLU A 78 -4.58 -13.02 -11.46
N TRP A 79 -3.32 -12.78 -11.11
CA TRP A 79 -2.69 -13.44 -9.97
C TRP A 79 -3.43 -13.13 -8.66
N GLY A 80 -3.85 -11.89 -8.44
CA GLY A 80 -4.63 -11.50 -7.26
C GLY A 80 -5.94 -12.28 -7.14
N ILE A 81 -6.66 -12.44 -8.26
CA ILE A 81 -7.90 -13.24 -8.33
C ILE A 81 -7.60 -14.71 -8.01
N LYS A 82 -6.56 -15.30 -8.65
CA LYS A 82 -6.15 -16.69 -8.41
C LYS A 82 -5.75 -16.94 -6.95
N ALA A 83 -5.04 -16.00 -6.32
CA ALA A 83 -4.65 -16.09 -4.91
C ALA A 83 -5.87 -16.11 -3.99
N LEU A 84 -6.87 -15.27 -4.25
CA LEU A 84 -8.13 -15.28 -3.49
C LEU A 84 -8.87 -16.61 -3.65
N THR A 85 -8.96 -17.11 -4.89
CA THR A 85 -9.56 -18.43 -5.19
C THR A 85 -8.87 -19.56 -4.44
N TYR A 86 -7.53 -19.56 -4.39
CA TYR A 86 -6.75 -20.55 -3.64
C TYR A 86 -7.05 -20.52 -2.13
N LEU A 87 -7.19 -19.33 -1.53
CA LEU A 87 -7.52 -19.21 -0.09
C LEU A 87 -8.92 -19.73 0.23
N GLN A 88 -9.88 -19.50 -0.67
CA GLN A 88 -11.25 -20.02 -0.52
C GLN A 88 -11.30 -21.53 -0.71
N ASN A 89 -10.58 -22.04 -1.72
CA ASN A 89 -10.57 -23.43 -2.17
C ASN A 89 -9.16 -24.05 -2.13
N PRO A 90 -8.55 -24.19 -0.94
CA PRO A 90 -7.21 -24.76 -0.85
C PRO A 90 -7.23 -26.23 -1.29
N PRO A 91 -6.26 -26.68 -2.13
CA PRO A 91 -6.24 -28.04 -2.69
C PRO A 91 -6.35 -29.15 -1.63
N PHE A 92 -5.82 -28.92 -0.43
CA PHE A 92 -5.89 -29.90 0.66
C PHE A 92 -7.32 -30.22 1.12
N LYS A 93 -8.29 -29.30 0.96
CA LYS A 93 -9.71 -29.58 1.21
C LYS A 93 -10.22 -30.68 0.27
N MET A 94 -9.77 -30.71 -0.97
CA MET A 94 -10.20 -31.71 -1.95
C MET A 94 -9.59 -33.08 -1.65
N VAL A 95 -8.30 -33.13 -1.27
CA VAL A 95 -7.63 -34.37 -0.86
C VAL A 95 -8.36 -35.03 0.32
N LYS A 96 -8.81 -34.26 1.32
CA LYS A 96 -9.57 -34.80 2.45
C LYS A 96 -10.99 -35.28 2.11
N ARG A 97 -11.61 -34.76 1.04
CA ARG A 97 -12.93 -35.23 0.59
C ARG A 97 -12.83 -36.63 -0.01
N HIS A 98 -11.83 -36.87 -0.85
CA HIS A 98 -11.59 -38.16 -1.49
C HIS A 98 -11.06 -39.26 -0.54
N ALA A 99 -10.63 -38.90 0.67
CA ALA A 99 -10.20 -39.88 1.69
C ALA A 99 -11.35 -40.37 2.59
N LYS A 100 -12.59 -39.91 2.35
CA LYS A 100 -13.79 -40.27 3.11
C LYS A 100 -14.85 -41.01 2.27
N GLU A 101 -14.55 -41.28 1.01
CA GLU A 101 -15.31 -42.14 0.09
C GLU A 101 -14.55 -43.47 -0.08
#